data_AF-A0A1Z9CPN1-F1
#
_entry.id   AF-A0A1Z9CPN1-F1
#
_cell.length_a   1.000
_cell.length_b   1.000
_cell.length_c   1.000
_cell.angle_alpha   90.00
_cell.angle_beta   90.00
_cell.angle_gamma   90.00
#
_symmetry.space_group_name_H-M   'P 1'
#
loop_
_entity.id
_entity.type
_entity.pdbx_description
1 polymer ?
#
loop_
_entity_poly.entity_id
_entity_poly.type
_entity_poly.pdbx_seq_one_letter_code
_entity_poly.pdbx_strand_id
1 'polypeptide(L)'
;MLALLPNPHHRPSVLACDTSQQACSVALALSDGTIIERLEETGRGHTEKLPLMIADILTSSGVSLKDIARLGVTIGPGTFAGVRVGLAAMRAIRISHRLPIYSITTTHALALPIQQMPGGSEGRQSIVAIDARRGELYCQIFDAQGIPISDAMAHTPEALVEIIEEQGITRPNIIGSGADILAAQMRRVELTCLEIPLWPQAGLIADWVARQEALEENTPPPEPLYLRPPDAALPSASSYLTRQEG
;
A
#
# COMPACT_ATOMS: atom_id res chain seq x y z
N MET A 1 30.63 16.22 28.74
CA MET A 1 29.69 16.36 27.61
C MET A 1 28.89 15.07 27.55
N LEU A 2 27.81 14.99 28.33
CA LEU A 2 26.96 13.79 28.39
C LEU A 2 26.26 13.66 27.04
N ALA A 3 26.57 12.61 26.27
CA ALA A 3 25.73 12.22 25.15
C ALA A 3 24.37 11.85 25.75
N LEU A 4 23.34 12.66 25.48
CA LEU A 4 21.97 12.33 25.78
C LEU A 4 21.70 10.97 25.13
N LEU A 5 21.42 9.95 25.95
CA LEU A 5 20.90 8.68 25.47
C LEU A 5 19.67 8.99 24.60
N PRO A 6 19.53 8.41 23.40
CA PRO A 6 18.35 8.62 22.58
C PRO A 6 17.12 8.27 23.42
N ASN A 7 16.17 9.22 23.49
CA ASN A 7 14.95 9.05 24.26
C ASN A 7 14.20 7.82 23.72
N PRO A 8 13.86 6.82 24.55
CA PRO A 8 13.16 5.61 24.12
C PRO A 8 11.77 5.86 23.51
N HIS A 9 11.28 7.11 23.55
CA HIS A 9 10.04 7.55 22.92
C HIS A 9 10.24 8.34 21.61
N HIS A 10 11.47 8.54 21.12
CA HIS A 10 11.71 9.28 19.89
C HIS A 10 11.38 8.42 18.66
N ARG A 11 10.22 8.68 18.06
CA ARG A 11 9.85 8.07 16.79
C ARG A 11 10.58 8.79 15.64
N PRO A 12 11.04 8.08 14.61
CA PRO A 12 11.63 8.73 13.44
C PRO A 12 10.53 9.43 12.65
N SER A 13 10.78 10.66 12.17
CA SER A 13 9.86 11.35 11.28
C SER A 13 9.76 10.62 9.93
N VAL A 14 8.54 10.39 9.45
CA VAL A 14 8.26 9.61 8.24
C VAL A 14 7.42 10.43 7.27
N LEU A 15 7.82 10.46 5.99
CA LEU A 15 6.96 10.87 4.88
C LEU A 15 6.48 9.60 4.15
N ALA A 16 5.17 9.37 4.11
CA ALA A 16 4.60 8.22 3.42
C ALA A 16 3.61 8.63 2.33
N CYS A 17 3.45 7.80 1.30
CA CYS A 17 2.36 7.95 0.34
C CYS A 17 1.77 6.61 -0.14
N ASP A 18 0.54 6.69 -0.64
CA ASP A 18 -0.08 5.68 -1.48
C ASP A 18 -0.69 6.33 -2.72
N THR A 19 -0.53 5.63 -3.85
CA THR A 19 -1.17 5.96 -5.13
C THR A 19 -1.60 4.69 -5.85
N SER A 20 -1.74 3.57 -5.13
CA SER A 20 -1.96 2.25 -5.74
C SER A 20 -3.41 2.03 -6.16
N GLN A 21 -4.38 2.70 -5.53
CA GLN A 21 -5.81 2.54 -5.79
C GLN A 21 -6.42 3.81 -6.43
N GLN A 22 -7.70 4.10 -6.16
CA GLN A 22 -8.40 5.27 -6.71
C GLN A 22 -8.18 6.54 -5.87
N ALA A 23 -7.47 6.45 -4.76
CA ALA A 23 -7.10 7.58 -3.92
C ALA A 23 -5.60 7.87 -4.03
N CYS A 24 -5.25 9.14 -3.86
CA CYS A 24 -3.91 9.62 -3.61
C CYS A 24 -3.84 10.00 -2.14
N SER A 25 -2.90 9.45 -1.37
CA SER A 25 -2.70 9.84 0.02
C SER A 25 -1.24 10.12 0.33
N VAL A 26 -1.00 11.11 1.20
CA VAL A 26 0.31 11.52 1.70
C VAL A 26 0.19 11.81 3.18
N ALA A 27 1.17 11.37 3.97
CA ALA A 27 1.20 11.67 5.39
C ALA A 27 2.60 11.98 5.90
N LEU A 28 2.65 12.79 6.95
CA LEU A 28 3.80 13.04 7.79
C LEU A 28 3.53 12.47 9.18
N ALA A 29 4.33 11.49 9.61
CA ALA A 29 4.43 11.13 11.01
C ALA A 29 5.61 11.88 11.62
N LEU A 30 5.39 12.60 12.71
CA LEU A 30 6.40 13.37 13.42
C LEU A 30 6.95 12.60 14.62
N SER A 31 8.10 13.04 15.11
CA SER A 31 8.79 12.35 16.20
C SER A 31 8.06 12.34 17.55
N ASP A 32 7.10 13.25 17.73
CA ASP A 32 6.20 13.32 18.89
C ASP A 32 4.97 12.41 18.75
N GLY A 33 4.83 11.69 17.63
CA GLY A 33 3.70 10.81 17.33
C GLY A 33 2.55 11.51 16.58
N THR A 34 2.63 12.81 16.31
CA THR A 34 1.65 13.52 15.50
C THR A 34 1.64 12.98 14.07
N ILE A 35 0.46 12.68 13.54
CA ILE A 35 0.27 12.28 12.15
C ILE A 35 -0.58 13.34 11.45
N ILE A 36 -0.03 13.89 10.37
CA ILE A 36 -0.73 14.82 9.47
C ILE A 36 -0.97 14.05 8.18
N GLU A 37 -2.19 14.03 7.68
CA GLU A 37 -2.55 13.34 6.45
C GLU A 37 -3.25 14.28 5.46
N ARG A 38 -3.05 14.00 4.18
CA ARG A 38 -3.84 14.48 3.06
C ARG A 38 -4.28 13.26 2.26
N LEU A 39 -5.57 13.19 1.97
CA LEU A 39 -6.15 12.14 1.16
C LEU A 39 -7.13 12.77 0.19
N GLU A 40 -7.00 12.41 -1.08
CA GLU A 40 -7.95 12.78 -2.10
C GLU A 40 -8.38 11.53 -2.86
N GLU A 41 -9.67 11.42 -3.16
CA GLU A 41 -10.17 10.46 -4.13
C GLU A 41 -9.91 11.01 -5.53
N THR A 42 -9.02 10.36 -6.26
CA THR A 42 -8.51 10.83 -7.54
C THR A 42 -8.57 9.67 -8.52
N GLY A 43 -9.74 9.47 -9.14
CA GLY A 43 -9.89 8.40 -10.14
C GLY A 43 -8.84 8.48 -11.27
N ARG A 44 -8.29 9.68 -11.52
CA ARG A 44 -7.14 9.98 -12.40
C ARG A 44 -6.33 11.17 -11.85
N GLY A 45 -5.11 11.35 -12.34
CA GLY A 45 -4.28 12.53 -12.06
C GLY A 45 -3.27 12.40 -10.90
N HIS A 46 -2.93 11.17 -10.51
CA HIS A 46 -1.97 10.92 -9.42
C HIS A 46 -0.62 11.62 -9.64
N THR A 47 -0.14 11.66 -10.88
CA THR A 47 1.17 12.26 -11.25
C THR A 47 1.22 13.75 -10.92
N GLU A 48 0.13 14.47 -11.18
CA GLU A 48 0.01 15.89 -10.93
C GLU A 48 -0.29 16.18 -9.47
N LYS A 49 -1.12 15.36 -8.82
CA LYS A 49 -1.59 15.58 -7.45
C LYS A 49 -0.57 15.24 -6.38
N LEU A 50 0.12 14.10 -6.51
CA LEU A 50 1.03 13.63 -5.47
C LEU A 50 2.12 14.67 -5.10
N PRO A 51 2.84 15.30 -6.05
CA PRO A 51 3.83 16.32 -5.73
C PRO A 51 3.24 17.54 -5.03
N LEU A 52 2.01 17.95 -5.42
CA LEU A 52 1.32 19.09 -4.81
C LEU A 52 0.89 18.77 -3.37
N MET A 53 0.40 17.55 -3.11
CA MET A 53 0.03 17.11 -1.76
C MET A 53 1.26 17.00 -0.84
N ILE A 54 2.39 16.53 -1.36
CA ILE A 54 3.66 16.51 -0.62
C ILE A 54 4.11 17.95 -0.30
N ALA A 55 4.05 18.87 -1.28
CA ALA A 55 4.42 20.25 -1.05
C ALA A 55 3.50 20.94 -0.03
N ASP A 56 2.17 20.72 -0.12
CA ASP A 56 1.18 21.27 0.81
C ASP A 56 1.42 20.79 2.24
N ILE A 57 1.61 19.47 2.43
CA ILE A 57 1.76 18.93 3.78
C ILE A 57 3.04 19.41 4.47
N LEU A 58 4.16 19.50 3.74
CA LEU A 58 5.42 20.03 4.26
C LEU A 58 5.32 21.53 4.57
N THR A 59 4.70 22.31 3.68
CA THR A 59 4.54 23.76 3.86
C THR A 59 3.64 24.06 5.04
N SER A 60 2.48 23.41 5.12
CA SER A 60 1.49 23.65 6.18
C SER A 60 1.94 23.15 7.55
N SER A 61 2.80 22.12 7.62
CA SER A 61 3.37 21.65 8.88
C SER A 61 4.65 22.38 9.30
N GLY A 62 5.24 23.19 8.42
CA GLY A 62 6.54 23.83 8.64
C GLY A 62 7.71 22.84 8.71
N VAL A 63 7.53 21.61 8.21
CA VAL A 63 8.55 20.54 8.23
C VAL A 63 9.33 20.56 6.92
N SER A 64 10.65 20.51 7.02
CA SER A 64 11.51 20.39 5.85
C SER A 64 11.75 18.92 5.50
N LEU A 65 12.00 18.62 4.23
CA LEU A 65 12.46 17.28 3.81
C LEU A 65 13.76 16.85 4.52
N LYS A 66 14.55 17.80 5.04
CA LYS A 66 15.75 17.50 5.84
C LYS A 66 15.44 16.92 7.22
N ASP A 67 14.23 17.14 7.72
CA ASP A 67 13.77 16.65 9.03
C ASP A 67 13.14 15.26 8.94
N ILE A 68 12.96 14.74 7.72
CA ILE A 68 12.43 13.42 7.45
C ILE A 68 13.54 12.39 7.58
N ALA A 69 13.29 11.33 8.34
CA ALA A 69 14.24 10.24 8.56
C ALA A 69 13.92 9.01 7.70
N ARG A 70 12.66 8.81 7.32
CA ARG A 70 12.21 7.62 6.58
C ARG A 70 11.17 7.97 5.52
N LEU A 71 11.18 7.22 4.41
CA LEU A 71 10.15 7.29 3.39
C LEU A 71 9.31 6.01 3.41
N GLY A 72 7.99 6.12 3.23
CA GLY A 72 7.06 4.99 3.12
C GLY A 72 6.31 5.00 1.80
N VAL A 73 6.14 3.84 1.16
CA VAL A 73 5.39 3.76 -0.10
C VAL A 73 4.73 2.41 -0.31
N THR A 74 3.53 2.42 -0.89
CA THR A 74 2.89 1.20 -1.39
C THR A 74 3.55 0.71 -2.68
N ILE A 75 3.79 -0.60 -2.80
CA ILE A 75 4.39 -1.20 -4.01
C ILE A 75 3.41 -1.97 -4.89
N GLY A 76 2.11 -1.95 -4.58
CA GLY A 76 1.11 -2.79 -5.23
C GLY A 76 0.73 -4.00 -4.38
N PRO A 77 -0.25 -4.79 -4.83
CA PRO A 77 -0.90 -4.70 -6.14
C PRO A 77 -1.87 -3.52 -6.25
N GLY A 78 -2.12 -3.05 -7.48
CA GLY A 78 -2.94 -1.87 -7.73
C GLY A 78 -2.86 -1.41 -9.18
N THR A 79 -3.27 -0.17 -9.46
CA THR A 79 -3.18 0.39 -10.81
C THR A 79 -1.71 0.52 -11.22
N PHE A 80 -1.37 0.01 -12.41
CA PHE A 80 0.01 0.00 -12.91
C PHE A 80 0.64 1.40 -12.97
N ALA A 81 -0.12 2.38 -13.43
CA ALA A 81 0.34 3.77 -13.46
C ALA A 81 0.46 4.34 -12.05
N GLY A 82 -0.55 4.12 -11.20
CA GLY A 82 -0.57 4.65 -9.84
C GLY A 82 0.59 4.17 -8.99
N VAL A 83 0.87 2.86 -8.94
CA VAL A 83 2.01 2.30 -8.20
C VAL A 83 3.34 2.94 -8.61
N ARG A 84 3.53 3.19 -9.91
CA ARG A 84 4.76 3.82 -10.42
C ARG A 84 4.90 5.28 -10.02
N VAL A 85 3.80 6.02 -9.90
CA VAL A 85 3.82 7.43 -9.48
C VAL A 85 4.38 7.57 -8.07
N GLY A 86 3.83 6.84 -7.10
CA GLY A 86 4.29 6.86 -5.71
C GLY A 86 5.75 6.45 -5.58
N LEU A 87 6.13 5.34 -6.24
CA LEU A 87 7.51 4.87 -6.25
C LEU A 87 8.48 5.88 -6.88
N ALA A 88 8.10 6.51 -8.00
CA ALA A 88 8.93 7.52 -8.65
C ALA A 88 9.15 8.74 -7.75
N ALA A 89 8.10 9.22 -7.08
CA ALA A 89 8.20 10.34 -6.14
C ALA A 89 9.14 10.03 -4.96
N MET A 90 8.97 8.88 -4.31
CA MET A 90 9.83 8.51 -3.17
C MET A 90 11.27 8.23 -3.58
N ARG A 91 11.49 7.65 -4.77
CA ARG A 91 12.83 7.49 -5.33
C ARG A 91 13.50 8.84 -5.61
N ALA A 92 12.77 9.82 -6.14
CA ALA A 92 13.30 11.16 -6.37
C ALA A 92 13.74 11.83 -5.05
N ILE A 93 12.90 11.77 -4.01
CA ILE A 93 13.24 12.32 -2.68
C ILE A 93 14.44 11.58 -2.08
N ARG A 94 14.46 10.24 -2.16
CA ARG A 94 15.61 9.42 -1.71
C ARG A 94 16.91 9.84 -2.40
N ILE A 95 16.91 10.09 -3.71
CA ILE A 95 18.14 10.48 -4.43
C ILE A 95 18.69 11.80 -3.88
N SER A 96 17.81 12.77 -3.59
CA SER A 96 18.20 14.07 -3.07
C SER A 96 18.60 14.07 -1.59
N HIS A 97 17.97 13.23 -0.76
CA HIS A 97 18.11 13.25 0.70
C HIS A 97 18.76 11.98 1.30
N ARG A 98 19.11 10.98 0.49
CA ARG A 98 19.73 9.70 0.90
C ARG A 98 18.92 8.87 1.91
N LEU A 99 17.61 9.07 1.93
CA LEU A 99 16.70 8.44 2.89
C LEU A 99 16.40 6.97 2.55
N PRO A 100 16.24 6.08 3.55
CA PRO A 100 15.72 4.74 3.34
C PRO A 100 14.25 4.79 2.91
N ILE A 101 13.86 3.88 2.01
CA ILE A 101 12.46 3.70 1.59
C ILE A 101 11.96 2.36 2.12
N TYR A 102 10.86 2.42 2.86
CA TYR A 102 10.12 1.27 3.35
C TYR A 102 8.94 1.01 2.41
N SER A 103 8.90 -0.18 1.85
CA SER A 103 7.81 -0.64 0.99
C SER A 103 6.79 -1.45 1.77
N ILE A 104 5.52 -1.25 1.47
CA ILE A 104 4.41 -2.06 1.95
C ILE A 104 3.54 -2.50 0.78
N THR A 105 3.00 -3.72 0.81
CA THR A 105 2.01 -4.11 -0.21
C THR A 105 0.71 -3.35 0.01
N THR A 106 -0.03 -3.08 -1.05
CA THR A 106 -1.33 -2.42 -0.97
C THR A 106 -2.30 -3.20 -0.10
N THR A 107 -2.26 -4.53 -0.20
CA THR A 107 -3.07 -5.43 0.61
C THR A 107 -2.73 -5.29 2.10
N HIS A 108 -1.45 -5.27 2.46
CA HIS A 108 -1.04 -5.04 3.85
C HIS A 108 -1.43 -3.64 4.34
N ALA A 109 -1.26 -2.61 3.50
CA ALA A 109 -1.65 -1.25 3.87
C ALA A 109 -3.17 -1.12 4.12
N LEU A 110 -4.01 -1.87 3.40
CA LEU A 110 -5.46 -1.96 3.65
C LEU A 110 -5.81 -2.71 4.94
N ALA A 111 -4.94 -3.60 5.43
CA ALA A 111 -5.14 -4.34 6.67
C ALA A 111 -4.68 -3.56 7.92
N LEU A 112 -3.88 -2.51 7.79
CA LEU A 112 -3.40 -1.69 8.91
C LEU A 112 -4.50 -1.13 9.83
N PRO A 113 -5.71 -0.75 9.36
CA PRO A 113 -6.80 -0.36 10.26
C PRO A 113 -7.14 -1.42 11.32
N ILE A 114 -6.99 -2.72 11.01
CA ILE A 114 -7.25 -3.82 11.95
C ILE A 114 -6.28 -3.76 13.14
N GLN A 115 -5.01 -3.40 12.90
CA GLN A 115 -4.00 -3.24 13.95
C GLN A 115 -4.33 -2.09 14.91
N GLN A 116 -5.20 -1.16 14.53
CA GLN A 116 -5.63 -0.04 15.36
C GLN A 116 -6.94 -0.33 16.13
N MET A 117 -7.65 -1.40 15.79
CA MET A 117 -8.88 -1.78 16.48
C MET A 117 -8.58 -2.33 17.88
N PRO A 118 -9.22 -1.83 18.95
CA PRO A 118 -9.08 -2.42 20.27
C PRO A 118 -9.51 -3.89 20.27
N GLY A 119 -8.58 -4.82 20.55
CA GLY A 119 -8.85 -6.26 20.49
C GLY A 119 -8.71 -6.89 19.10
N GLY A 120 -8.20 -6.15 18.10
CA GLY A 120 -8.04 -6.61 16.72
C GLY A 120 -9.38 -6.93 16.07
N SER A 121 -9.41 -7.93 15.19
CA SER A 121 -10.62 -8.40 14.52
C SER A 121 -11.41 -9.45 15.33
N GLU A 122 -11.47 -9.29 16.65
CA GLU A 122 -12.22 -10.17 17.57
C GLU A 122 -11.84 -11.67 17.44
N GLY A 123 -10.56 -11.96 17.17
CA GLY A 123 -10.08 -13.32 16.99
C GLY A 123 -10.44 -13.97 15.64
N ARG A 124 -10.88 -13.18 14.65
CA ARG A 124 -11.18 -13.65 13.27
C ARG A 124 -10.03 -13.28 12.34
N GLN A 125 -9.61 -14.20 11.46
CA GLN A 125 -8.72 -13.83 10.35
C GLN A 125 -9.37 -12.78 9.44
N SER A 126 -8.55 -11.97 8.80
CA SER A 126 -9.00 -10.95 7.85
C SER A 126 -8.44 -11.24 6.46
N ILE A 127 -9.25 -10.97 5.44
CA ILE A 127 -8.92 -11.21 4.05
C ILE A 127 -9.05 -9.90 3.31
N VAL A 128 -7.95 -9.39 2.80
CA VAL A 128 -8.00 -8.23 1.90
C VAL A 128 -8.26 -8.74 0.50
N ALA A 129 -9.35 -8.29 -0.11
CA ALA A 129 -9.73 -8.56 -1.48
C ALA A 129 -9.88 -7.24 -2.25
N ILE A 130 -9.09 -7.06 -3.30
CA ILE A 130 -9.13 -5.89 -4.19
C ILE A 130 -9.58 -6.38 -5.56
N ASP A 131 -10.57 -5.72 -6.16
CA ASP A 131 -10.97 -6.01 -7.54
C ASP A 131 -9.81 -5.75 -8.52
N ALA A 132 -9.22 -6.82 -9.07
CA ALA A 132 -8.13 -6.77 -10.04
C ALA A 132 -8.65 -6.61 -11.49
N ARG A 133 -9.96 -6.46 -11.66
CA ARG A 133 -10.71 -6.51 -12.92
C ARG A 133 -10.55 -7.85 -13.65
N ARG A 134 -11.32 -8.01 -14.73
CA ARG A 134 -11.30 -9.20 -15.60
C ARG A 134 -11.64 -10.51 -14.86
N GLY A 135 -12.41 -10.43 -13.77
CA GLY A 135 -12.86 -11.60 -13.02
C GLY A 135 -11.82 -12.19 -12.06
N GLU A 136 -10.77 -11.44 -11.70
CA GLU A 136 -9.84 -11.84 -10.65
C GLU A 136 -9.83 -10.83 -9.50
N LEU A 137 -9.34 -11.26 -8.35
CA LEU A 137 -9.10 -10.44 -7.18
C LEU A 137 -7.62 -10.53 -6.80
N TYR A 138 -7.06 -9.40 -6.37
CA TYR A 138 -5.84 -9.43 -5.56
C TYR A 138 -6.23 -9.73 -4.12
N CYS A 139 -5.59 -10.73 -3.53
CA CYS A 139 -5.93 -11.25 -2.22
C CYS A 139 -4.71 -11.36 -1.32
N GLN A 140 -4.89 -11.15 -0.01
CA GLN A 140 -3.92 -11.54 1.01
C GLN A 140 -4.66 -11.86 2.32
N ILE A 141 -4.16 -12.86 3.04
CA ILE A 141 -4.75 -13.33 4.29
C ILE A 141 -3.92 -12.80 5.47
N PHE A 142 -4.63 -12.35 6.52
CA PHE A 142 -4.08 -11.81 7.74
C PHE A 142 -4.67 -12.55 8.95
N ASP A 143 -3.87 -12.65 10.02
CA ASP A 143 -4.35 -13.13 11.30
C ASP A 143 -5.31 -12.12 11.98
N ALA A 144 -5.73 -12.45 13.21
CA ALA A 144 -6.67 -11.62 13.96
C ALA A 144 -6.07 -10.29 14.46
N GLN A 145 -4.77 -10.12 14.32
CA GLN A 145 -4.02 -8.92 14.69
C GLN A 145 -3.70 -8.09 13.44
N GLY A 146 -4.13 -8.51 12.25
CA GLY A 146 -3.81 -7.81 11.00
C GLY A 146 -2.37 -8.03 10.55
N ILE A 147 -1.71 -9.11 10.98
CA ILE A 147 -0.38 -9.51 10.51
C ILE A 147 -0.55 -10.47 9.33
N PRO A 148 0.19 -10.29 8.22
CA PRO A 148 0.06 -11.15 7.05
C PRO A 148 0.49 -12.60 7.37
N ILE A 149 -0.34 -13.56 6.96
CA ILE A 149 -0.07 -15.01 7.07
C ILE A 149 -0.05 -15.72 5.70
N SER A 150 -0.20 -14.96 4.62
CA SER A 150 0.06 -15.39 3.25
C SER A 150 0.80 -14.30 2.49
N ASP A 151 1.41 -14.66 1.36
CA ASP A 151 1.81 -13.68 0.35
C ASP A 151 0.57 -13.08 -0.32
N ALA A 152 0.76 -11.92 -0.97
CA ALA A 152 -0.25 -11.35 -1.84
C ALA A 152 -0.36 -12.18 -3.14
N MET A 153 -1.57 -12.51 -3.55
CA MET A 153 -1.87 -13.40 -4.68
C MET A 153 -2.91 -12.80 -5.62
N ALA A 154 -3.00 -13.33 -6.84
CA ALA A 154 -3.99 -12.95 -7.84
C ALA A 154 -4.67 -14.21 -8.39
N HIS A 155 -5.98 -14.34 -8.15
CA HIS A 155 -6.75 -15.51 -8.55
C HIS A 155 -8.21 -15.14 -8.85
N THR A 156 -8.96 -16.04 -9.48
CA THR A 156 -10.41 -15.91 -9.58
C THR A 156 -11.05 -16.01 -8.19
N PRO A 157 -12.23 -15.39 -7.97
CA PRO A 157 -12.97 -15.53 -6.73
C PRO A 157 -13.17 -16.99 -6.29
N GLU A 158 -13.47 -17.89 -7.23
CA GLU A 158 -13.71 -19.30 -6.94
C GLU A 158 -12.44 -20.00 -6.41
N ALA A 159 -11.30 -19.79 -7.06
CA ALA A 159 -10.02 -20.36 -6.62
C ALA A 159 -9.58 -19.79 -5.26
N LEU A 160 -9.90 -18.52 -4.97
CA LEU A 160 -9.62 -17.94 -3.65
C LEU A 160 -10.44 -18.62 -2.56
N VAL A 161 -11.72 -18.93 -2.80
CA VAL A 161 -12.54 -19.65 -1.81
C VAL A 161 -11.92 -21.00 -1.49
N GLU A 162 -11.47 -21.76 -2.49
CA GLU A 162 -10.79 -23.05 -2.28
C GLU A 162 -9.54 -22.89 -1.38
N ILE A 163 -8.67 -21.92 -1.69
CA ILE A 163 -7.48 -21.62 -0.89
C ILE A 163 -7.84 -21.25 0.56
N ILE A 164 -8.88 -20.44 0.76
CA ILE A 164 -9.30 -19.96 2.09
C ILE A 164 -9.89 -21.12 2.92
N GLU A 165 -10.67 -22.00 2.29
CA GLU A 165 -11.22 -23.19 2.92
C GLU A 165 -10.13 -24.21 3.28
N GLU A 166 -9.13 -24.42 2.41
CA GLU A 166 -7.96 -25.28 2.67
C GLU A 166 -7.13 -24.80 3.87
N GLN A 167 -7.07 -23.48 4.10
CA GLN A 167 -6.43 -22.87 5.27
C GLN A 167 -7.28 -22.99 6.56
N GLY A 168 -8.46 -23.60 6.49
CA GLY A 168 -9.36 -23.79 7.62
C GLY A 168 -10.03 -22.50 8.12
N ILE A 169 -10.08 -21.46 7.28
CA ILE A 169 -10.64 -20.16 7.65
C ILE A 169 -12.16 -20.20 7.45
N THR A 170 -12.89 -20.36 8.55
CA THR A 170 -14.34 -20.59 8.55
C THR A 170 -15.16 -19.35 8.85
N ARG A 171 -14.52 -18.30 9.40
CA ARG A 171 -15.21 -17.06 9.79
C ARG A 171 -14.42 -15.78 9.52
N PRO A 172 -14.01 -15.50 8.27
CA PRO A 172 -13.16 -14.35 7.98
C PRO A 172 -13.93 -13.03 8.03
N ASN A 173 -13.19 -11.98 8.37
CA ASN A 173 -13.53 -10.64 7.91
C ASN A 173 -13.01 -10.45 6.48
N ILE A 174 -13.75 -9.77 5.62
CA ILE A 174 -13.32 -9.45 4.25
C ILE A 174 -13.31 -7.93 4.09
N ILE A 175 -12.23 -7.41 3.50
CA ILE A 175 -12.01 -5.97 3.34
C ILE A 175 -11.52 -5.62 1.95
N GLY A 176 -11.79 -4.40 1.51
CA GLY A 176 -11.35 -3.90 0.20
C GLY A 176 -12.41 -4.00 -0.89
N SER A 177 -12.11 -3.44 -2.07
CA SER A 177 -13.07 -3.26 -3.16
C SER A 177 -13.61 -4.56 -3.77
N GLY A 178 -12.94 -5.68 -3.54
CA GLY A 178 -13.36 -7.01 -3.97
C GLY A 178 -14.13 -7.79 -2.90
N ALA A 179 -14.44 -7.19 -1.75
CA ALA A 179 -15.02 -7.90 -0.61
C ALA A 179 -16.36 -8.56 -0.96
N ASP A 180 -17.28 -7.83 -1.59
CA ASP A 180 -18.59 -8.36 -1.97
C ASP A 180 -18.50 -9.45 -3.05
N ILE A 181 -17.53 -9.33 -3.96
CA ILE A 181 -17.28 -10.33 -5.00
C ILE A 181 -16.84 -11.65 -4.38
N LEU A 182 -15.90 -11.59 -3.42
CA LEU A 182 -15.42 -12.78 -2.72
C LEU A 182 -16.50 -13.36 -1.80
N ALA A 183 -17.20 -12.51 -1.06
CA ALA A 183 -18.26 -12.91 -0.14
C ALA A 183 -19.40 -13.65 -0.85
N ALA A 184 -19.79 -13.21 -2.05
CA ALA A 184 -20.83 -13.85 -2.85
C ALA A 184 -20.51 -15.30 -3.24
N GLN A 185 -19.23 -15.68 -3.28
CA GLN A 185 -18.79 -17.04 -3.59
C GLN A 185 -18.73 -17.96 -2.35
N MET A 186 -18.62 -17.39 -1.15
CA MET A 186 -18.48 -18.12 0.11
C MET A 186 -19.83 -18.55 0.69
N ARG A 187 -20.42 -19.63 0.15
CA ARG A 187 -21.81 -20.06 0.49
C ARG A 187 -22.00 -20.65 1.89
N ARG A 188 -20.95 -21.03 2.61
CA ARG A 188 -21.04 -21.80 3.88
C ARG A 188 -20.24 -21.19 5.04
N VAL A 189 -19.72 -19.99 4.83
CA VAL A 189 -18.74 -19.37 5.73
C VAL A 189 -19.45 -18.26 6.52
N GLU A 190 -19.23 -18.21 7.83
CA GLU A 190 -19.71 -17.11 8.65
C GLU A 190 -18.79 -15.90 8.44
N LEU A 191 -19.06 -15.09 7.42
CA LEU A 191 -18.20 -13.97 7.03
C LEU A 191 -18.76 -12.61 7.44
N THR A 192 -17.89 -11.61 7.46
CA THR A 192 -18.28 -10.20 7.63
C THR A 192 -17.47 -9.31 6.70
N CYS A 193 -18.13 -8.55 5.84
CA CYS A 193 -17.48 -7.47 5.10
C CYS A 193 -17.31 -6.28 6.05
N LEU A 194 -16.07 -5.87 6.35
CA LEU A 194 -15.87 -4.70 7.21
C LEU A 194 -15.98 -3.42 6.40
N GLU A 195 -16.73 -2.46 6.94
CA GLU A 195 -16.83 -1.12 6.41
C GLU A 195 -15.60 -0.30 6.83
N ILE A 196 -14.50 -0.48 6.10
CA ILE A 196 -13.27 0.32 6.23
C ILE A 196 -12.93 0.99 4.89
N PRO A 197 -12.11 2.06 4.87
CA PRO A 197 -11.72 2.71 3.62
C PRO A 197 -11.14 1.71 2.61
N LEU A 198 -11.58 1.81 1.35
CA LEU A 198 -11.21 0.89 0.27
C LEU A 198 -9.84 1.17 -0.33
N TRP A 199 -9.11 2.13 0.23
CA TRP A 199 -7.79 2.56 -0.21
C TRP A 199 -6.83 2.67 0.98
N PRO A 200 -5.53 2.47 0.74
CA PRO A 200 -4.53 2.68 1.77
C PRO A 200 -4.51 4.12 2.31
N GLN A 201 -4.34 4.23 3.62
CA GLN A 201 -4.18 5.50 4.32
C GLN A 201 -2.68 5.74 4.60
N ALA A 202 -2.11 6.78 4.00
CA ALA A 202 -0.71 7.12 4.19
C ALA A 202 -0.36 7.37 5.66
N GLY A 203 -1.30 7.86 6.48
CA GLY A 203 -1.10 8.04 7.91
C GLY A 203 -0.79 6.73 8.63
N LEU A 204 -1.52 5.67 8.32
CA LEU A 204 -1.27 4.34 8.86
C LEU A 204 0.04 3.74 8.33
N ILE A 205 0.35 3.97 7.05
CA ILE A 205 1.63 3.56 6.48
C ILE A 205 2.79 4.27 7.20
N ALA A 206 2.68 5.58 7.46
CA ALA A 206 3.70 6.35 8.15
C ALA A 206 3.91 5.84 9.59
N ASP A 207 2.84 5.54 10.32
CA ASP A 207 2.92 4.94 11.67
C ASP A 207 3.57 3.54 11.62
N TRP A 208 3.18 2.71 10.66
CA TRP A 208 3.76 1.38 10.47
C TRP A 208 5.28 1.47 10.17
N VAL A 209 5.70 2.36 9.27
CA VAL A 209 7.11 2.62 8.95
C VAL A 209 7.89 3.15 10.15
N ALA A 210 7.28 4.01 10.98
CA ALA A 210 7.93 4.56 12.18
C ALA A 210 8.29 3.47 13.20
N ARG A 211 7.56 2.34 13.19
CA ARG A 211 7.76 1.19 14.09
C ARG A 211 8.70 0.12 13.53
N GLN A 212 9.07 0.20 12.26
CA GLN A 212 10.00 -0.77 11.67
C GLN A 212 11.42 -0.58 12.19
N GLU A 213 12.20 -1.66 12.13
CA GLU A 213 13.65 -1.61 12.34
C GLU A 213 14.31 -0.64 11.36
N ALA A 214 15.41 -0.03 11.77
CA ALA A 214 16.11 0.93 10.93
C ALA A 214 16.79 0.21 9.75
N LEU A 215 16.39 0.57 8.53
CA LEU A 215 17.12 0.22 7.31
C LEU A 215 18.38 1.10 7.18
N GLU A 216 19.42 0.53 6.56
CA GLU A 216 20.60 1.29 6.16
C GLU A 216 20.24 2.38 5.13
N GLU A 217 20.95 3.50 5.19
CA GLU A 217 20.87 4.53 4.16
C GLU A 217 21.28 3.95 2.80
N ASN A 218 20.64 4.42 1.73
CA ASN A 218 20.93 4.02 0.35
C ASN A 218 20.76 2.53 0.01
N THR A 219 19.97 1.78 0.78
CA THR A 219 19.43 0.48 0.35
C THR A 219 18.77 0.58 -1.04
N PRO A 220 18.89 -0.45 -1.91
CA PRO A 220 18.28 -0.43 -3.24
C PRO A 220 16.80 -0.05 -3.14
N PRO A 221 16.30 0.86 -4.01
CA PRO A 221 14.92 1.28 -3.92
C PRO A 221 13.98 0.11 -4.23
N PRO A 222 12.82 0.01 -3.56
CA PRO A 222 11.91 -1.10 -3.74
C PRO A 222 11.36 -1.15 -5.17
N GLU A 223 11.09 -2.35 -5.65
CA GLU A 223 10.45 -2.60 -6.96
C GLU A 223 8.93 -2.74 -6.82
N PRO A 224 8.17 -2.41 -7.89
CA PRO A 224 6.73 -2.65 -7.90
C PRO A 224 6.41 -4.15 -7.85
N LEU A 225 5.45 -4.53 -7.02
CA LEU A 225 4.87 -5.86 -6.98
C LEU A 225 3.78 -5.99 -8.04
N TYR A 226 4.13 -6.63 -9.17
CA TYR A 226 3.17 -6.99 -10.20
C TYR A 226 2.77 -8.46 -10.04
N LEU A 227 1.55 -8.69 -9.55
CA LEU A 227 0.96 -10.04 -9.46
C LEU A 227 0.37 -10.51 -10.80
N ARG A 228 0.24 -9.60 -11.77
CA ARG A 228 -0.19 -9.90 -13.14
C ARG A 228 0.79 -9.24 -14.12
N PRO A 229 1.12 -9.88 -15.26
CA PRO A 229 1.80 -9.20 -16.36
C PRO A 229 0.97 -7.99 -16.85
N PRO A 230 1.62 -6.92 -17.34
CA PRO A 230 0.89 -5.78 -17.91
C PRO A 230 0.08 -6.20 -19.14
N ASP A 231 -1.15 -5.68 -19.26
CA ASP A 231 -2.10 -5.97 -20.34
C ASP A 231 -1.64 -5.52 -21.74
N ALA A 232 -0.53 -4.79 -21.85
CA ALA A 232 -0.02 -4.31 -23.13
C ALA A 232 0.64 -5.46 -23.91
N ALA A 233 -0.02 -5.90 -24.99
CA ALA A 233 0.63 -6.76 -25.97
C ALA A 233 1.84 -6.02 -26.59
N LEU A 234 2.97 -6.72 -26.71
CA LEU A 234 4.08 -6.23 -27.53
C LEU A 234 3.55 -6.01 -28.96
N PRO A 235 3.90 -4.89 -29.63
CA PRO A 235 3.59 -4.75 -31.05
C PRO A 235 4.14 -5.99 -31.78
N SER A 236 3.30 -6.63 -32.59
CA SER A 236 3.77 -7.74 -33.41
C SER A 236 4.88 -7.21 -34.33
N ALA A 237 5.97 -7.97 -34.46
CA ALA A 237 7.14 -7.60 -35.27
C ALA A 237 6.83 -7.32 -36.75
N SER A 238 5.58 -7.50 -37.19
CA SER A 238 5.08 -7.24 -38.53
C SER A 238 4.68 -5.79 -38.80
N SER A 239 4.69 -4.88 -37.81
CA SER A 239 4.39 -3.46 -38.06
C SER A 239 5.58 -2.64 -38.60
N TYR A 240 6.77 -3.24 -38.72
CA TYR A 240 7.94 -2.62 -39.33
C TYR A 240 8.22 -3.29 -40.68
N LEU A 241 7.52 -2.87 -41.75
CA LEU A 241 7.98 -2.94 -43.15
C LEU A 241 6.85 -2.49 -44.08
N THR A 242 6.73 -1.17 -44.28
CA THR A 242 6.29 -0.60 -45.55
C THR A 242 6.66 0.89 -45.59
N ARG A 243 7.96 1.17 -45.80
CA ARG A 243 8.33 2.32 -46.61
C ARG A 243 8.56 1.77 -48.02
N GLN A 244 7.61 2.02 -48.91
CA GLN A 244 7.85 1.85 -50.34
C GLN A 244 8.88 2.89 -50.75
N GLU A 245 9.98 2.41 -51.34
CA GLU A 245 10.90 3.23 -52.11
C GLU A 245 10.14 3.77 -53.33
N GLY A 246 10.28 5.07 -53.57
CA GLY A 246 9.93 5.73 -54.83
C GLY A 246 11.20 6.23 -55.50
#